data_AF-A0A286D4X7-F1
#
_entry.id   AF-A0A286D4X7-F1
#
_cell.length_a   1.000
_cell.length_b   1.000
_cell.length_c   1.000
_cell.angle_alpha   90.00
_cell.angle_beta   90.00
_cell.angle_gamma   90.00
#
_symmetry.space_group_name_H-M   'P 1'
#
loop_
_entity.id
_entity.type
_entity.pdbx_description
1 polymer ?
#
loop_
_entity_poly.entity_id
_entity_poly.type
_entity_poly.pdbx_seq_one_letter_code
_entity_poly.pdbx_strand_id
1 'polypeptide(L)'
;MQFLQQIWAVLSDFANSAFASASLSALAGAGLGVWGAQRVAERGARGKELLESLRQANAVIVLATTIANHAFALKRQHISPLSQRYFKDRDIALAYHASILNGGSPKPISFQAEMTKITPVTIPLDALKNLVYSAQLMPGRALALVAIVEQSVCELTNAIEMRTEQIDTFRSAALPEHIFFQDYYGLQRRDGDTNSMYHDSMVSITQYTDDLGFFSTELADEMQTHAGLVRDKLLKFRKDVPKVSTVDFSPARESGLIPPRENYESWLSGFKKQDQ
;
A
#
# COMPACT_ATOMS: atom_id res chain seq x y z
N MET A 1 41.74 72.74 1.17
CA MET A 1 40.35 72.75 1.69
C MET A 1 39.30 73.03 0.63
N GLN A 2 39.53 73.92 -0.35
CA GLN A 2 38.54 74.23 -1.40
C GLN A 2 38.13 73.04 -2.30
N PHE A 3 39.05 72.12 -2.62
CA PHE A 3 38.75 70.95 -3.45
C PHE A 3 37.81 69.94 -2.76
N LEU A 4 37.95 69.75 -1.44
CA LEU A 4 37.06 68.90 -0.64
C LEU A 4 35.67 69.53 -0.48
N GLN A 5 35.59 70.86 -0.39
CA GLN A 5 34.32 71.58 -0.36
C GLN A 5 33.58 71.52 -1.71
N GLN A 6 34.30 71.57 -2.84
CA GLN A 6 33.71 71.40 -4.16
C GLN A 6 33.23 69.96 -4.41
N ILE A 7 34.00 68.95 -4.01
CA ILE A 7 33.56 67.54 -4.08
C ILE A 7 32.33 67.31 -3.20
N TRP A 8 32.31 67.90 -1.99
CA TRP A 8 31.15 67.82 -1.10
C TRP A 8 29.92 68.51 -1.68
N ALA A 9 30.07 69.68 -2.30
CA ALA A 9 28.98 70.40 -2.96
C ALA A 9 28.43 69.63 -4.17
N VAL A 10 29.29 69.03 -4.99
CA VAL A 10 28.88 68.21 -6.15
C VAL A 10 28.17 66.93 -5.69
N LEU A 11 28.64 66.29 -4.61
CA LEU A 11 27.97 65.13 -4.02
C LEU A 11 26.63 65.49 -3.36
N SER A 12 26.53 66.65 -2.70
CA SER A 12 25.28 67.12 -2.11
C SER A 12 24.25 67.51 -3.17
N ASP A 13 24.68 68.13 -4.27
CA ASP A 13 23.81 68.49 -5.40
C ASP A 13 23.40 67.26 -6.22
N PHE A 14 24.28 66.27 -6.37
CA PHE A 14 23.92 65.00 -6.99
C PHE A 14 22.86 64.26 -6.15
N ALA A 15 23.02 64.22 -4.83
CA ALA A 15 22.05 63.64 -3.91
C ALA A 15 20.70 64.40 -3.86
N ASN A 16 20.71 65.73 -4.06
CA ASN A 16 19.52 66.59 -4.16
C ASN A 16 18.92 66.67 -5.58
N SER A 17 19.51 65.99 -6.57
CA SER A 17 19.05 66.08 -7.95
C SER A 17 17.82 65.20 -8.21
N ALA A 18 16.91 65.70 -9.05
CA ALA A 18 15.78 64.92 -9.58
C ALA A 18 16.23 63.60 -10.24
N PHE A 19 17.48 63.51 -10.70
CA PHE A 19 18.10 62.31 -11.26
C PHE A 19 18.41 61.24 -10.20
N ALA A 20 18.96 61.60 -9.03
CA ALA A 20 19.19 60.65 -7.94
C ALA A 20 17.87 60.16 -7.34
N SER A 21 16.89 61.06 -7.18
CA SER A 21 15.53 60.70 -6.79
C SER A 21 14.87 59.77 -7.81
N ALA A 22 14.92 60.09 -9.11
CA ALA A 22 14.39 59.22 -10.17
C ALA A 22 15.11 57.87 -10.27
N SER A 23 16.42 57.83 -10.05
CA SER A 23 17.21 56.59 -10.05
C SER A 23 16.89 55.70 -8.85
N LEU A 24 16.75 56.27 -7.64
CA LEU A 24 16.33 55.54 -6.44
C LEU A 24 14.87 55.08 -6.54
N SER A 25 13.98 55.90 -7.10
CA SER A 25 12.59 55.51 -7.36
C SER A 25 12.47 54.42 -8.44
N ALA A 26 13.29 54.46 -9.49
CA ALA A 26 13.33 53.42 -10.52
C ALA A 26 13.90 52.09 -9.98
N LEU A 27 14.95 52.14 -9.14
CA LEU A 27 15.51 50.96 -8.46
C LEU A 27 14.53 50.37 -7.42
N ALA A 28 13.84 51.23 -6.65
CA ALA A 28 12.80 50.79 -5.72
C ALA A 28 11.59 50.19 -6.46
N GLY A 29 11.16 50.80 -7.56
CA GLY A 29 10.07 50.30 -8.40
C GLY A 29 10.41 48.97 -9.10
N ALA A 30 11.64 48.83 -9.62
CA ALA A 30 12.12 47.58 -10.22
C ALA A 30 12.29 46.48 -9.18
N GLY A 31 12.84 46.80 -7.99
CA GLY A 31 12.99 45.83 -6.89
C GLY A 31 11.64 45.35 -6.35
N LEU A 32 10.68 46.24 -6.13
CA LEU A 32 9.32 45.88 -5.73
C LEU A 32 8.57 45.13 -6.84
N GLY A 33 8.79 45.49 -8.10
CA GLY A 33 8.22 44.79 -9.26
C GLY A 33 8.73 43.36 -9.40
N VAL A 34 10.05 43.14 -9.26
CA VAL A 34 10.66 41.80 -9.27
C VAL A 34 10.21 40.98 -8.07
N TRP A 35 10.19 41.55 -6.87
CA TRP A 35 9.71 40.85 -5.66
C TRP A 35 8.23 40.45 -5.77
N GLY A 36 7.38 41.36 -6.27
CA GLY A 36 5.97 41.10 -6.52
C GLY A 36 5.78 39.99 -7.57
N ALA A 37 6.52 40.06 -8.68
CA ALA A 37 6.48 39.05 -9.74
C ALA A 37 6.97 37.68 -9.25
N GLN A 38 8.06 37.63 -8.48
CA GLN A 38 8.57 36.41 -7.86
C GLN A 38 7.54 35.78 -6.92
N ARG A 39 6.89 36.59 -6.07
CA ARG A 39 5.89 36.07 -5.13
C ARG A 39 4.63 35.54 -5.84
N VAL A 40 4.21 36.16 -6.93
CA VAL A 40 3.11 35.66 -7.76
C VAL A 40 3.51 34.37 -8.48
N ALA A 41 4.73 34.31 -9.02
CA ALA A 41 5.26 33.12 -9.69
C ALA A 41 5.38 31.93 -8.72
N GLU A 42 5.94 32.13 -7.53
CA GLU A 42 6.03 31.12 -6.47
C GLU A 42 4.64 30.63 -6.05
N ARG A 43 3.69 31.56 -5.88
CA ARG A 43 2.30 31.21 -5.52
C ARG A 43 1.64 30.36 -6.61
N GLY A 44 1.85 30.70 -7.87
CA GLY A 44 1.36 29.94 -9.02
C GLY A 44 1.99 28.54 -9.11
N ALA A 45 3.30 28.45 -8.91
CA ALA A 45 4.05 27.19 -8.90
C ALA A 45 3.59 26.26 -7.78
N ARG A 46 3.48 26.75 -6.54
CA ARG A 46 2.95 25.98 -5.39
C ARG A 46 1.53 25.50 -5.64
N GLY A 47 0.67 26.36 -6.21
CA GLY A 47 -0.69 25.97 -6.56
C GLY A 47 -0.76 24.88 -7.65
N LYS A 48 0.21 24.83 -8.57
CA LYS A 48 0.31 23.77 -9.58
C LYS A 48 0.80 22.46 -8.96
N GLU A 49 1.81 22.53 -8.10
CA GLU A 49 2.36 21.37 -7.37
C GLU A 49 1.30 20.69 -6.49
N LEU A 50 0.54 21.46 -5.71
CA LEU A 50 -0.55 20.94 -4.88
C LEU A 50 -1.68 20.32 -5.73
N LEU A 51 -2.00 20.90 -6.89
CA LEU A 51 -3.01 20.33 -7.79
C LEU A 51 -2.55 19.00 -8.37
N GLU A 52 -1.28 18.89 -8.72
CA GLU A 52 -0.70 17.64 -9.22
C GLU A 52 -0.66 16.57 -8.13
N SER A 53 -0.23 16.94 -6.92
CA SER A 53 -0.26 16.06 -5.74
C SER A 53 -1.68 15.54 -5.43
N LEU A 54 -2.71 16.39 -5.53
CA LEU A 54 -4.11 15.96 -5.34
C LEU A 54 -4.56 14.96 -6.41
N ARG A 55 -4.18 15.18 -7.67
CA ARG A 55 -4.51 14.25 -8.77
C ARG A 55 -3.83 12.91 -8.59
N GLN A 56 -2.55 12.92 -8.23
CA GLN A 56 -1.79 11.72 -7.93
C GLN A 56 -2.38 10.97 -6.75
N ALA A 57 -2.71 11.65 -5.65
CA ALA A 57 -3.36 11.05 -4.50
C ALA A 57 -4.69 10.38 -4.87
N ASN A 58 -5.53 11.05 -5.66
CA ASN A 58 -6.77 10.47 -6.18
C ASN A 58 -6.53 9.22 -7.04
N ALA A 59 -5.51 9.23 -7.90
CA ALA A 59 -5.16 8.05 -8.70
C ALA A 59 -4.71 6.87 -7.83
N VAL A 60 -3.89 7.14 -6.79
CA VAL A 60 -3.45 6.12 -5.83
C VAL A 60 -4.64 5.55 -5.05
N ILE A 61 -5.59 6.38 -4.61
CA ILE A 61 -6.83 5.90 -3.94
C ILE A 61 -7.56 4.90 -4.84
N VAL A 62 -7.77 5.22 -6.11
CA VAL A 62 -8.47 4.34 -7.05
C VAL A 62 -7.72 3.03 -7.27
N LEU A 63 -6.40 3.07 -7.45
CA LEU A 63 -5.60 1.86 -7.63
C LEU A 63 -5.57 0.98 -6.37
N ALA A 64 -5.37 1.58 -5.20
CA ALA A 64 -5.37 0.88 -3.92
C ALA A 64 -6.74 0.21 -3.66
N THR A 65 -7.84 0.92 -3.91
CA THR A 65 -9.19 0.34 -3.84
C THR A 65 -9.40 -0.79 -4.85
N THR A 66 -8.88 -0.65 -6.06
CA THR A 66 -8.97 -1.70 -7.08
C THR A 66 -8.25 -2.98 -6.62
N ILE A 67 -7.04 -2.84 -6.08
CA ILE A 67 -6.25 -3.97 -5.54
C ILE A 67 -6.97 -4.60 -4.34
N ALA A 68 -7.49 -3.79 -3.40
CA ALA A 68 -8.26 -4.28 -2.27
C ALA A 68 -9.48 -5.10 -2.74
N ASN A 69 -10.22 -4.60 -3.74
CA ASN A 69 -11.37 -5.32 -4.30
C ASN A 69 -10.98 -6.63 -4.99
N HIS A 70 -9.83 -6.70 -5.67
CA HIS A 70 -9.32 -7.97 -6.20
C HIS A 70 -9.01 -8.98 -5.10
N ALA A 71 -8.38 -8.54 -4.01
CA ALA A 71 -8.10 -9.39 -2.86
C ALA A 71 -9.41 -9.89 -2.21
N PHE A 72 -10.40 -9.01 -2.03
CA PHE A 72 -11.71 -9.39 -1.47
C PHE A 72 -12.46 -10.37 -2.36
N ALA A 73 -12.43 -10.19 -3.67
CA ALA A 73 -13.04 -11.11 -4.62
C ALA A 73 -12.37 -12.48 -4.55
N LEU A 74 -11.03 -12.53 -4.59
CA LEU A 74 -10.26 -13.76 -4.46
C LEU A 74 -10.56 -14.48 -3.14
N LYS A 75 -10.54 -13.74 -2.02
CA LYS A 75 -10.85 -14.24 -0.68
C LYS A 75 -12.23 -14.90 -0.65
N ARG A 76 -13.26 -14.15 -1.06
CA ARG A 76 -14.65 -14.59 -0.98
C ARG A 76 -14.95 -15.77 -1.91
N GLN A 77 -14.45 -15.73 -3.14
CA GLN A 77 -14.81 -16.71 -4.17
C GLN A 77 -14.01 -18.01 -4.05
N HIS A 78 -12.75 -17.93 -3.64
CA HIS A 78 -11.82 -19.05 -3.72
C HIS A 78 -11.18 -19.39 -2.39
N ILE A 79 -10.56 -18.42 -1.71
CA ILE A 79 -9.67 -18.73 -0.58
C ILE A 79 -10.46 -19.13 0.66
N SER A 80 -11.48 -18.37 1.07
CA SER A 80 -12.23 -18.67 2.30
C SER A 80 -12.94 -20.03 2.26
N PRO A 81 -13.67 -20.40 1.19
CA PRO A 81 -14.27 -21.74 1.13
C PRO A 81 -13.22 -22.86 1.15
N LEU A 82 -12.11 -22.67 0.44
CA LEU A 82 -11.03 -23.65 0.36
C LEU A 82 -10.31 -23.82 1.70
N SER A 83 -9.91 -22.71 2.34
CA SER A 83 -9.16 -22.74 3.59
C SER A 83 -10.00 -23.24 4.74
N GLN A 84 -11.26 -22.80 4.87
CA GLN A 84 -12.18 -23.27 5.91
C GLN A 84 -12.38 -24.79 5.85
N ARG A 85 -12.59 -25.32 4.64
CA ARG A 85 -12.71 -26.76 4.45
C ARG A 85 -11.40 -27.47 4.79
N TYR A 86 -10.28 -27.00 4.22
CA TYR A 86 -8.97 -27.59 4.43
C TYR A 86 -8.58 -27.68 5.91
N PHE A 87 -8.67 -26.58 6.65
CA PHE A 87 -8.27 -26.54 8.06
C PHE A 87 -9.21 -27.35 8.95
N LYS A 88 -10.52 -27.33 8.67
CA LYS A 88 -11.48 -28.21 9.36
C LYS A 88 -11.15 -29.69 9.16
N ASP A 89 -10.88 -30.09 7.91
CA ASP A 89 -10.56 -31.49 7.61
C ASP A 89 -9.18 -31.88 8.19
N ARG A 90 -8.23 -30.93 8.24
CA ARG A 90 -6.92 -31.12 8.86
C ARG A 90 -7.02 -31.38 10.36
N ASP A 91 -7.89 -30.68 11.08
CA ASP A 91 -8.06 -30.91 12.53
C ASP A 91 -8.57 -32.34 12.82
N ILE A 92 -9.47 -32.83 11.98
CA ILE A 92 -9.94 -34.23 12.02
C ILE A 92 -8.79 -35.18 11.70
N ALA A 93 -8.01 -34.87 10.65
CA ALA A 93 -6.87 -35.65 10.23
C ALA A 93 -5.78 -35.73 11.32
N LEU A 94 -5.51 -34.65 12.03
CA LEU A 94 -4.58 -34.59 13.16
C LEU A 94 -5.04 -35.49 14.31
N ALA A 95 -6.31 -35.41 14.70
CA ALA A 95 -6.86 -36.25 15.76
C ALA A 95 -6.82 -37.74 15.39
N TYR A 96 -7.17 -38.07 14.14
CA TYR A 96 -7.07 -39.41 13.59
C TYR A 96 -5.61 -39.91 13.63
N HIS A 97 -4.68 -39.10 13.11
CA HIS A 97 -3.27 -39.45 13.04
C HIS A 97 -2.64 -39.66 14.43
N ALA A 98 -2.92 -38.78 15.39
CA ALA A 98 -2.48 -38.92 16.77
C ALA A 98 -2.98 -40.22 17.43
N SER A 99 -4.22 -40.63 17.14
CA SER A 99 -4.76 -41.88 17.69
C SER A 99 -4.06 -43.13 17.12
N ILE A 100 -3.62 -43.10 15.85
CA ILE A 100 -2.82 -44.18 15.26
C ILE A 100 -1.45 -44.26 15.94
N LEU A 101 -0.79 -43.12 16.11
CA LEU A 101 0.54 -43.08 16.74
C LEU A 101 0.52 -43.58 18.17
N ASN A 102 -0.58 -43.34 18.89
CA ASN A 102 -0.78 -43.80 20.26
C ASN A 102 -1.31 -45.25 20.38
N GLY A 103 -1.32 -46.02 19.27
CA GLY A 103 -1.75 -47.43 19.28
C GLY A 103 -3.27 -47.64 19.39
N GLY A 104 -4.06 -46.60 19.17
CA GLY A 104 -5.52 -46.68 19.15
C GLY A 104 -6.04 -47.33 17.86
N SER A 105 -7.34 -47.67 17.86
CA SER A 105 -8.10 -48.10 16.68
C SER A 105 -9.06 -46.99 16.25
N PRO A 106 -8.60 -45.98 15.49
CA PRO A 106 -9.47 -44.90 15.09
C PRO A 106 -10.60 -45.36 14.17
N LYS A 107 -11.71 -44.63 14.23
CA LYS A 107 -12.77 -44.75 13.23
C LYS A 107 -12.23 -44.32 11.87
N PRO A 108 -12.57 -45.04 10.78
CA PRO A 108 -12.25 -44.60 9.42
C PRO A 108 -12.78 -43.19 9.17
N ILE A 109 -11.95 -42.35 8.57
CA ILE A 109 -12.33 -41.00 8.12
C ILE A 109 -12.45 -40.99 6.60
N SER A 110 -13.41 -40.22 6.07
CA SER A 110 -13.50 -39.99 4.63
C SER A 110 -12.53 -38.89 4.25
N PHE A 111 -11.55 -39.21 3.43
CA PHE A 111 -10.59 -38.24 2.91
C PHE A 111 -10.98 -37.81 1.50
N GLN A 112 -11.11 -36.50 1.29
CA GLN A 112 -11.33 -35.91 -0.03
C GLN A 112 -10.39 -34.72 -0.22
N ALA A 113 -9.38 -34.90 -1.05
CA ALA A 113 -8.44 -33.84 -1.38
C ALA A 113 -9.06 -32.86 -2.40
N GLU A 114 -9.02 -31.57 -2.08
CA GLU A 114 -9.48 -30.51 -2.96
C GLU A 114 -8.31 -30.01 -3.83
N MET A 115 -8.27 -30.50 -5.07
CA MET A 115 -7.16 -30.28 -6.01
C MET A 115 -7.44 -29.21 -7.05
N THR A 116 -8.41 -28.33 -6.80
CA THR A 116 -8.66 -27.19 -7.68
C THR A 116 -7.48 -26.22 -7.64
N LYS A 117 -6.94 -25.86 -8.81
CA LYS A 117 -5.89 -24.84 -8.94
C LYS A 117 -6.49 -23.44 -8.86
N ILE A 118 -5.76 -22.50 -8.24
CA ILE A 118 -6.16 -21.10 -8.15
C ILE A 118 -5.33 -20.32 -9.16
N THR A 119 -5.98 -19.41 -9.91
CA THR A 119 -5.26 -18.49 -10.80
C THR A 119 -4.68 -17.33 -9.98
N PRO A 120 -3.38 -17.01 -10.10
CA PRO A 120 -2.80 -15.84 -9.48
C PRO A 120 -3.52 -14.53 -9.87
N VAL A 121 -3.54 -13.56 -8.96
CA VAL A 121 -4.19 -12.28 -9.20
C VAL A 121 -3.37 -11.43 -10.19
N THR A 122 -4.06 -10.80 -11.14
CA THR A 122 -3.47 -9.77 -12.00
C THR A 122 -3.94 -8.41 -11.52
N ILE A 123 -3.01 -7.57 -11.05
CA ILE A 123 -3.31 -6.26 -10.47
C ILE A 123 -2.40 -5.17 -11.04
N PRO A 124 -2.80 -3.89 -11.00
CA PRO A 124 -2.02 -2.77 -11.55
C PRO A 124 -0.88 -2.33 -10.61
N LEU A 125 -0.01 -3.25 -10.19
CA LEU A 125 1.04 -2.99 -9.20
C LEU A 125 2.08 -1.97 -9.70
N ASP A 126 2.56 -2.10 -10.94
CA ASP A 126 3.55 -1.18 -11.51
C ASP A 126 3.00 0.26 -11.62
N ALA A 127 1.72 0.39 -11.98
CA ALA A 127 1.06 1.69 -12.03
C ALA A 127 0.99 2.33 -10.64
N LEU A 128 0.68 1.54 -9.60
CA LEU A 128 0.68 2.00 -8.21
C LEU A 128 2.07 2.46 -7.77
N LYS A 129 3.10 1.63 -7.99
CA LYS A 129 4.49 1.90 -7.63
C LYS A 129 4.99 3.17 -8.30
N ASN A 130 4.74 3.31 -9.60
CA ASN A 130 5.17 4.48 -10.36
C ASN A 130 4.53 5.76 -9.82
N LEU A 131 3.23 5.76 -9.51
CA LEU A 131 2.56 6.94 -8.97
C LEU A 131 3.09 7.33 -7.58
N VAL A 132 3.32 6.35 -6.71
CA VAL A 132 3.72 6.63 -5.33
C VAL A 132 5.21 6.97 -5.21
N TYR A 133 6.10 6.27 -5.91
CA TYR A 133 7.54 6.52 -5.84
C TYR A 133 8.01 7.74 -6.64
N SER A 134 7.25 8.13 -7.68
CA SER A 134 7.56 9.33 -8.47
C SER A 134 7.07 10.64 -7.82
N ALA A 135 6.19 10.53 -6.84
CA ALA A 135 5.47 11.69 -6.32
C ALA A 135 6.25 12.42 -5.22
N GLN A 136 6.42 13.73 -5.43
CA GLN A 136 7.25 14.59 -4.59
C GLN A 136 6.66 14.87 -3.19
N LEU A 137 5.34 14.73 -3.03
CA LEU A 137 4.61 15.09 -1.82
C LEU A 137 3.91 13.91 -1.13
N MET A 138 4.42 12.67 -1.28
CA MET A 138 3.79 11.51 -0.67
C MET A 138 4.10 11.36 0.83
N PRO A 139 3.11 10.96 1.66
CA PRO A 139 3.36 10.58 3.05
C PRO A 139 4.34 9.40 3.13
N GLY A 140 5.26 9.44 4.09
CA GLY A 140 6.21 8.33 4.30
C GLY A 140 5.51 6.99 4.59
N ARG A 141 4.38 7.01 5.30
CA ARG A 141 3.55 5.82 5.55
C ARG A 141 2.97 5.23 4.25
N ALA A 142 2.61 6.05 3.27
CA ALA A 142 2.10 5.57 1.98
C ALA A 142 3.19 4.80 1.20
N LEU A 143 4.44 5.25 1.25
CA LEU A 143 5.57 4.53 0.64
C LEU A 143 5.75 3.13 1.26
N ALA A 144 5.67 3.05 2.59
CA ALA A 144 5.77 1.77 3.29
C ALA A 144 4.59 0.85 3.00
N LEU A 145 3.37 1.39 2.94
CA LEU A 145 2.17 0.64 2.57
C LEU A 145 2.28 0.04 1.16
N VAL A 146 2.79 0.79 0.18
CA VAL A 146 3.03 0.27 -1.18
C VAL A 146 4.05 -0.87 -1.18
N ALA A 147 5.14 -0.75 -0.41
CA ALA A 147 6.15 -1.80 -0.32
C ALA A 147 5.55 -3.10 0.24
N ILE A 148 4.68 -3.01 1.25
CA ILE A 148 3.99 -4.17 1.80
C ILE A 148 2.95 -4.72 0.82
N VAL A 149 2.19 -3.87 0.12
CA VAL A 149 1.27 -4.34 -0.94
C VAL A 149 2.03 -5.10 -2.03
N GLU A 150 3.17 -4.59 -2.48
CA GLU A 150 4.06 -5.28 -3.43
C GLU A 150 4.52 -6.64 -2.89
N GLN A 151 4.99 -6.67 -1.65
CA GLN A 151 5.43 -7.91 -1.00
C GLN A 151 4.28 -8.92 -0.91
N SER A 152 3.10 -8.52 -0.42
CA SER A 152 1.93 -9.40 -0.29
C SER A 152 1.51 -10.01 -1.63
N VAL A 153 1.65 -9.29 -2.73
CA VAL A 153 1.31 -9.79 -4.08
C VAL A 153 2.32 -10.83 -4.56
N CYS A 154 3.61 -10.54 -4.38
CA CYS A 154 4.69 -11.46 -4.71
C CYS A 154 4.54 -12.77 -3.92
N GLU A 155 4.40 -12.67 -2.60
CA GLU A 155 4.30 -13.82 -1.71
C GLU A 155 3.00 -14.62 -1.92
N LEU A 156 1.87 -13.95 -2.18
CA LEU A 156 0.63 -14.63 -2.55
C LEU A 156 0.78 -15.41 -3.86
N THR A 157 1.44 -14.82 -4.86
CA THR A 157 1.67 -15.47 -6.15
C THR A 157 2.54 -16.72 -5.97
N ASN A 158 3.66 -16.59 -5.26
CA ASN A 158 4.56 -17.70 -4.97
C ASN A 158 3.86 -18.82 -4.20
N ALA A 159 3.01 -18.47 -3.22
CA ALA A 159 2.27 -19.46 -2.44
C ALA A 159 1.21 -20.20 -3.29
N ILE A 160 0.53 -19.50 -4.20
CA ILE A 160 -0.41 -20.12 -5.17
C ILE A 160 0.33 -21.06 -6.13
N GLU A 161 1.50 -20.65 -6.61
CA GLU A 161 2.34 -21.46 -7.50
C GLU A 161 2.85 -22.72 -6.79
N MET A 162 3.37 -22.59 -5.57
CA MET A 162 3.79 -23.71 -4.74
C MET A 162 2.64 -24.70 -4.52
N ARG A 163 1.44 -24.21 -4.16
CA ARG A 163 0.26 -25.07 -4.03
C ARG A 163 -0.05 -25.79 -5.33
N THR A 164 0.06 -25.09 -6.45
CA THR A 164 -0.22 -25.63 -7.78
C THR A 164 0.76 -26.74 -8.17
N GLU A 165 2.05 -26.55 -7.88
CA GLU A 165 3.08 -27.56 -8.08
C GLU A 165 2.85 -28.81 -7.21
N GLN A 166 2.46 -28.62 -5.95
CA GLN A 166 2.12 -29.73 -5.05
C GLN A 166 0.89 -30.51 -5.56
N ILE A 167 -0.13 -29.82 -6.09
CA ILE A 167 -1.29 -30.49 -6.73
C ILE A 167 -0.83 -31.36 -7.90
N ASP A 168 0.07 -30.86 -8.75
CA ASP A 168 0.57 -31.62 -9.89
C ASP A 168 1.37 -32.83 -9.42
N THR A 169 2.23 -32.64 -8.42
CA THR A 169 2.99 -33.72 -7.78
C THR A 169 2.05 -34.81 -7.25
N PHE A 170 1.00 -34.45 -6.52
CA PHE A 170 0.03 -35.42 -5.99
C PHE A 170 -0.71 -36.17 -7.08
N ARG A 171 -1.02 -35.51 -8.21
CA ARG A 171 -1.67 -36.16 -9.36
C ARG A 171 -0.75 -37.13 -10.09
N SER A 172 0.56 -36.85 -10.14
CA SER A 172 1.53 -37.67 -10.89
C SER A 172 2.21 -38.77 -10.06
N ALA A 173 2.39 -38.56 -8.76
CA ALA A 173 3.34 -39.35 -7.95
C ALA A 173 2.84 -40.76 -7.56
N ALA A 174 1.60 -41.15 -7.90
CA ALA A 174 1.01 -42.45 -7.55
C ALA A 174 1.31 -42.90 -6.10
N LEU A 175 1.25 -41.95 -5.16
CA LEU A 175 1.65 -42.17 -3.78
C LEU A 175 0.71 -43.16 -3.09
N PRO A 176 1.23 -44.00 -2.16
CA PRO A 176 0.37 -44.75 -1.26
C PRO A 176 -0.57 -43.81 -0.50
N GLU A 177 -1.83 -44.21 -0.34
CA GLU A 177 -2.90 -43.37 0.22
C GLU A 177 -2.53 -42.72 1.58
N HIS A 178 -1.86 -43.48 2.46
CA HIS A 178 -1.43 -42.98 3.76
C HIS A 178 -0.36 -41.89 3.68
N ILE A 179 0.58 -41.99 2.72
CA ILE A 179 1.61 -40.96 2.48
C ILE A 179 0.96 -39.72 1.87
N PHE A 180 0.09 -39.91 0.88
CA PHE A 180 -0.62 -38.81 0.25
C PHE A 180 -1.46 -38.02 1.25
N PHE A 181 -2.19 -38.71 2.14
CA PHE A 181 -2.95 -38.08 3.22
C PHE A 181 -2.05 -37.29 4.18
N GLN A 182 -0.91 -37.84 4.57
CA GLN A 182 0.05 -37.19 5.46
C GLN A 182 0.63 -35.92 4.82
N ASP A 183 1.09 -36.01 3.58
CA ASP A 183 1.70 -34.89 2.86
C ASP A 183 0.69 -33.78 2.56
N TYR A 184 -0.53 -34.14 2.18
CA TYR A 184 -1.59 -33.18 1.90
C TYR A 184 -1.93 -32.30 3.13
N TYR A 185 -1.90 -32.89 4.33
CA TYR A 185 -2.19 -32.17 5.58
C TYR A 185 -0.94 -31.70 6.34
N GLY A 186 0.26 -31.99 5.84
CA GLY A 186 1.52 -31.67 6.52
C GLY A 186 1.67 -32.40 7.86
N LEU A 187 1.38 -33.69 7.88
CA LEU A 187 1.46 -34.55 9.06
C LEU A 187 2.78 -35.33 9.08
N GLN A 188 3.27 -35.61 10.28
CA GLN A 188 4.47 -36.42 10.45
C GLN A 188 4.22 -37.87 9.97
N ARG A 189 5.18 -38.41 9.23
CA ARG A 189 5.16 -39.79 8.76
C ARG A 189 5.80 -40.72 9.80
N ARG A 190 5.64 -42.03 9.63
CA ARG A 190 6.19 -43.04 10.56
C ARG A 190 7.71 -43.09 10.58
N ASP A 191 8.35 -42.69 9.49
CA ASP A 191 9.81 -42.56 9.37
C ASP A 191 10.34 -41.26 10.01
N GLY A 192 9.46 -40.41 10.53
CA GLY A 192 9.78 -39.13 11.15
C GLY A 192 9.82 -37.95 10.17
N ASP A 193 9.74 -38.20 8.86
CA ASP A 193 9.73 -37.17 7.83
C ASP A 193 8.40 -36.40 7.83
N THR A 194 8.40 -35.15 7.36
CA THR A 194 7.21 -34.31 7.24
C THR A 194 7.32 -33.45 6.00
N ASN A 195 6.49 -33.72 5.00
CA ASN A 195 6.30 -32.80 3.90
C ASN A 195 5.12 -31.88 4.21
N SER A 196 5.43 -30.64 4.63
CA SER A 196 4.42 -29.61 4.94
C SER A 196 4.15 -28.66 3.78
N MET A 197 4.76 -28.82 2.60
CA MET A 197 4.73 -27.79 1.55
C MET A 197 3.31 -27.41 1.12
N TYR A 198 2.40 -28.39 0.95
CA TYR A 198 1.01 -28.08 0.63
C TYR A 198 0.31 -27.36 1.79
N HIS A 199 0.54 -27.80 3.03
CA HIS A 199 -0.01 -27.17 4.22
C HIS A 199 0.45 -25.71 4.38
N ASP A 200 1.76 -25.49 4.27
CA ASP A 200 2.37 -24.18 4.42
C ASP A 200 1.87 -23.24 3.33
N SER A 201 1.73 -23.73 2.09
CA SER A 201 1.11 -22.94 1.01
C SER A 201 -0.34 -22.53 1.32
N MET A 202 -1.14 -23.39 1.96
CA MET A 202 -2.51 -23.07 2.36
C MET A 202 -2.57 -21.99 3.45
N VAL A 203 -1.66 -22.07 4.42
CA VAL A 203 -1.49 -21.03 5.46
C VAL A 203 -1.09 -19.71 4.81
N SER A 204 -0.03 -19.72 4.00
CA SER A 204 0.49 -18.55 3.29
C SER A 204 -0.54 -17.89 2.38
N ILE A 205 -1.29 -18.66 1.58
CA ILE A 205 -2.34 -18.11 0.70
C ILE A 205 -3.40 -17.38 1.52
N THR A 206 -3.80 -17.95 2.67
CA THR A 206 -4.80 -17.32 3.55
C THR A 206 -4.26 -16.01 4.11
N GLN A 207 -3.04 -16.02 4.65
CA GLN A 207 -2.40 -14.85 5.24
C GLN A 207 -2.15 -13.74 4.21
N TYR A 208 -1.51 -14.04 3.07
CA TYR A 208 -1.14 -13.01 2.10
C TYR A 208 -2.35 -12.44 1.34
N THR A 209 -3.46 -13.19 1.24
CA THR A 209 -4.73 -12.63 0.74
C THR A 209 -5.28 -11.59 1.71
N ASP A 210 -5.20 -11.87 3.02
CA ASP A 210 -5.63 -10.95 4.08
C ASP A 210 -4.74 -9.71 4.14
N ASP A 211 -3.42 -9.89 4.07
CA ASP A 211 -2.44 -8.81 4.01
C ASP A 211 -2.70 -7.88 2.82
N LEU A 212 -2.87 -8.46 1.62
CA LEU A 212 -3.12 -7.68 0.41
C LEU A 212 -4.39 -6.83 0.53
N GLY A 213 -5.49 -7.41 1.03
CA GLY A 213 -6.73 -6.69 1.25
C GLY A 213 -6.61 -5.60 2.32
N PHE A 214 -5.95 -5.92 3.43
CA PHE A 214 -5.76 -5.00 4.56
C PHE A 214 -4.88 -3.80 4.19
N PHE A 215 -3.66 -4.04 3.70
CA PHE A 215 -2.70 -2.96 3.44
C PHE A 215 -3.12 -2.09 2.24
N SER A 216 -3.82 -2.65 1.25
CA SER A 216 -4.40 -1.85 0.16
C SER A 216 -5.52 -0.94 0.65
N THR A 217 -6.30 -1.40 1.64
CA THR A 217 -7.33 -0.58 2.30
C THR A 217 -6.69 0.54 3.11
N GLU A 218 -5.68 0.22 3.94
CA GLU A 218 -4.94 1.24 4.70
C GLU A 218 -4.26 2.27 3.80
N LEU A 219 -3.77 1.86 2.62
CA LEU A 219 -3.20 2.78 1.63
C LEU A 219 -4.26 3.73 1.08
N ALA A 220 -5.45 3.22 0.74
CA ALA A 220 -6.55 4.06 0.29
C ALA A 220 -6.97 5.06 1.38
N ASP A 221 -7.08 4.64 2.64
CA ASP A 221 -7.46 5.50 3.77
C ASP A 221 -6.38 6.57 4.08
N GLU A 222 -5.10 6.20 4.05
CA GLU A 222 -3.97 7.13 4.19
C GLU A 222 -4.00 8.20 3.08
N MET A 223 -4.23 7.78 1.84
CA MET A 223 -4.24 8.68 0.69
C MET A 223 -5.48 9.57 0.64
N GLN A 224 -6.65 9.09 1.10
CA GLN A 224 -7.84 9.92 1.30
C GLN A 224 -7.56 11.04 2.30
N THR A 225 -6.91 10.72 3.42
CA THR A 225 -6.53 11.69 4.45
C THR A 225 -5.55 12.73 3.88
N HIS A 226 -4.51 12.26 3.20
CA HIS A 226 -3.53 13.13 2.54
C HIS A 226 -4.17 14.04 1.49
N ALA A 227 -5.01 13.49 0.61
CA ALA A 227 -5.72 14.24 -0.42
C ALA A 227 -6.62 15.34 0.17
N GLY A 228 -7.29 15.06 1.31
CA GLY A 228 -8.04 16.06 2.08
C GLY A 228 -7.17 17.24 2.49
N LEU A 229 -6.03 16.97 3.12
CA LEU A 229 -5.09 18.01 3.57
C LEU A 229 -4.51 18.82 2.40
N VAL A 230 -4.17 18.16 1.29
CA VAL A 230 -3.66 18.83 0.08
C VAL A 230 -4.74 19.71 -0.53
N ARG A 231 -5.98 19.23 -0.62
CA ARG A 231 -7.12 19.99 -1.14
C ARG A 231 -7.37 21.24 -0.30
N ASP A 232 -7.36 21.13 1.03
CA ASP A 232 -7.57 22.28 1.92
C ASP A 232 -6.47 23.34 1.79
N LYS A 233 -5.22 22.90 1.58
CA LYS A 233 -4.11 23.81 1.25
C LYS A 233 -4.33 24.46 -0.12
N LEU A 234 -4.73 23.70 -1.13
CA LEU A 234 -4.93 24.17 -2.50
C LEU A 234 -6.07 25.20 -2.62
N LEU A 235 -7.13 25.07 -1.81
CA LEU A 235 -8.23 26.05 -1.74
C LEU A 235 -7.77 27.46 -1.35
N LYS A 236 -6.62 27.61 -0.68
CA LYS A 236 -5.99 28.91 -0.37
C LYS A 236 -5.37 29.59 -1.61
N PHE A 237 -5.16 28.83 -2.68
CA PHE A 237 -4.52 29.28 -3.92
C PHE A 237 -5.50 29.34 -5.10
N ARG A 238 -6.49 28.43 -5.15
CA ARG A 238 -7.46 28.30 -6.25
C ARG A 238 -8.87 28.09 -5.71
N LYS A 239 -9.86 28.72 -6.33
CA LYS A 239 -11.28 28.53 -5.96
C LYS A 239 -11.87 27.25 -6.56
N ASP A 240 -11.46 26.90 -7.78
CA ASP A 240 -11.87 25.68 -8.46
C ASP A 240 -10.83 24.59 -8.23
N VAL A 241 -11.20 23.59 -7.43
CA VAL A 241 -10.31 22.52 -6.97
C VAL A 241 -11.06 21.19 -7.07
N PRO A 242 -10.45 20.14 -7.68
CA PRO A 242 -11.05 18.82 -7.74
C PRO A 242 -11.47 18.29 -6.37
N LYS A 243 -12.49 17.41 -6.36
CA LYS A 243 -12.89 16.69 -5.15
C LYS A 243 -11.86 15.59 -4.84
N VAL A 244 -11.76 15.26 -3.56
CA VAL A 244 -11.05 14.06 -3.10
C VAL A 244 -11.89 12.84 -3.47
N SER A 245 -11.24 11.81 -4.01
CA SER A 245 -11.87 10.51 -4.23
C SER A 245 -12.05 9.84 -2.88
N THR A 246 -13.25 9.33 -2.61
CA THR A 246 -13.58 8.71 -1.32
C THR A 246 -14.12 7.30 -1.53
N VAL A 247 -13.73 6.38 -0.65
CA VAL A 247 -14.17 4.98 -0.69
C VAL A 247 -14.51 4.55 0.73
N ASP A 248 -15.66 3.89 0.88
CA ASP A 248 -16.10 3.33 2.15
C ASP A 248 -15.87 1.81 2.19
N PHE A 249 -14.99 1.39 3.08
CA PHE A 249 -14.67 -0.02 3.32
C PHE A 249 -15.46 -0.63 4.49
N SER A 250 -16.38 0.11 5.12
CA SER A 250 -17.18 -0.39 6.23
C SER A 250 -17.93 -1.69 5.90
N PRO A 251 -18.58 -1.85 4.72
CA PRO A 251 -19.22 -3.12 4.36
C PRO A 251 -18.25 -4.30 4.27
N ALA A 252 -17.01 -4.07 3.81
CA ALA A 252 -15.98 -5.11 3.74
C ALA A 252 -15.46 -5.49 5.14
N ARG A 253 -15.40 -4.55 6.08
CA ARG A 253 -15.09 -4.81 7.50
C ARG A 253 -16.20 -5.60 8.17
N GLU A 254 -17.45 -5.19 8.00
CA GLU A 254 -18.63 -5.84 8.59
C GLU A 254 -18.83 -7.28 8.09
N SER A 255 -18.47 -7.55 6.83
CA SER A 255 -18.53 -8.89 6.25
C SER A 255 -17.31 -9.78 6.55
N GLY A 256 -16.34 -9.28 7.33
CA GLY A 256 -15.12 -10.02 7.67
C GLY A 256 -14.16 -10.25 6.50
N LEU A 257 -14.32 -9.50 5.40
CA LEU A 257 -13.40 -9.56 4.26
C LEU A 257 -12.07 -8.91 4.62
N ILE A 258 -12.11 -7.83 5.40
CA ILE A 258 -10.92 -7.18 5.95
C ILE A 258 -10.62 -7.80 7.32
N PRO A 259 -9.40 -8.32 7.54
CA PRO A 259 -9.01 -8.84 8.85
C PRO A 259 -9.02 -7.72 9.92
N PRO A 260 -9.21 -8.08 11.20
CA PRO A 260 -9.15 -7.12 12.30
C PRO A 260 -7.81 -6.36 12.31
N ARG A 261 -7.87 -5.06 12.60
CA ARG A 261 -6.70 -4.17 12.61
C ARG A 261 -5.65 -4.63 13.62
N GLU A 262 -6.09 -5.25 14.71
CA GLU A 262 -5.29 -5.76 15.81
C GLU A 262 -4.25 -6.79 15.33
N ASN A 263 -4.55 -7.53 14.25
CA ASN A 263 -3.62 -8.49 13.65
C ASN A 263 -2.35 -7.82 13.10
N TYR A 264 -2.39 -6.51 12.86
CA TYR A 264 -1.33 -5.74 12.19
C TYR A 264 -0.74 -4.64 13.08
N GLU A 265 -1.09 -4.58 14.36
CA GLU A 265 -0.69 -3.50 15.26
C GLU A 265 0.84 -3.38 15.41
N SER A 266 1.56 -4.50 15.35
CA SER A 266 3.03 -4.52 15.35
C SER A 266 3.63 -3.72 14.19
N TRP A 267 3.01 -3.78 13.02
CA TRP A 267 3.43 -3.01 11.85
C TRP A 267 2.94 -1.56 11.93
N LEU A 268 1.67 -1.36 12.31
CA LEU A 268 1.04 -0.04 12.34
C LEU A 268 1.67 0.89 13.38
N SER A 269 2.06 0.36 14.54
CA SER A 269 2.71 1.12 15.62
C SER A 269 4.09 1.69 15.24
N GLY A 270 4.71 1.18 14.17
CA GLY A 270 5.94 1.75 13.59
C GLY A 270 5.75 3.15 13.00
N PHE A 271 4.50 3.54 12.68
CA PHE A 271 4.17 4.85 12.14
C PHE A 271 3.49 5.70 13.21
N LYS A 272 4.26 6.53 13.91
CA LYS A 272 3.67 7.57 14.76
C LYS A 272 2.88 8.53 13.87
N LYS A 273 1.66 8.88 14.27
CA LYS A 273 0.98 10.05 13.70
C LYS A 273 1.94 11.23 13.88
N GLN A 274 2.35 11.86 12.78
CA GLN A 274 3.02 13.14 12.90
C GLN A 274 2.02 14.10 13.52
N ASP A 275 2.29 14.51 14.77
CA ASP A 275 1.61 15.65 15.36
C ASP A 275 1.79 16.83 14.41
N GLN A 276 0.65 17.35 13.93
CA GLN A 276 0.58 18.42 12.95
C GLN A 276 1.08 19.75 13.50
#